data_AF-A0AAI9KWU5-F1
#
_entry.id   AF-A0AAI9KWU5-F1
#
_cell.length_a   1.000
_cell.length_b   1.000
_cell.length_c   1.000
_cell.angle_alpha   90.00
_cell.angle_beta   90.00
_cell.angle_gamma   90.00
#
_symmetry.space_group_name_H-M   'P 1'
#
loop_
_entity.id
_entity.type
_entity.pdbx_description
1 polymer ?
#
loop_
_entity_poly.entity_id
_entity_poly.type
_entity_poly.pdbx_seq_one_letter_code
_entity_poly.pdbx_strand_id
1 'polypeptide(L)' 'MKDIPEEQFSKYDVADHLTSRVEIAAYLEAAKEENDPSLLAAVMEDIHRIEARQSKGDSQ' A
#
# COMPACT_ATOMS: atom_id res chain seq x y z
N MET A 1 -10.80 7.64 -37.04
CA MET A 1 -11.22 7.74 -35.63
C MET A 1 -9.96 7.66 -34.80
N LYS A 2 -9.73 8.59 -33.86
CA LYS A 2 -8.57 8.49 -32.97
C LYS A 2 -8.87 7.37 -31.98
N ASP A 3 -7.99 6.38 -31.89
CA ASP A 3 -8.05 5.34 -30.88
C ASP A 3 -8.00 6.01 -29.50
N ILE A 4 -9.14 6.04 -28.82
CA ILE A 4 -9.21 6.47 -27.42
C ILE A 4 -8.74 5.25 -26.63
N PRO A 5 -7.63 5.32 -25.87
CA PRO A 5 -7.22 4.19 -25.07
C PRO A 5 -8.35 3.86 -24.09
N GLU A 6 -8.82 2.62 -24.10
CA GLU A 6 -9.75 2.13 -23.09
C GLU A 6 -9.12 2.37 -21.71
N GLU A 7 -9.86 2.99 -20.79
CA GLU A 7 -9.39 3.20 -19.42
C GLU A 7 -9.09 1.85 -18.78
N GLN A 8 -7.79 1.54 -18.60
CA GLN A 8 -7.35 0.32 -17.94
C GLN A 8 -7.34 0.53 -16.43
N PHE A 9 -8.24 -0.17 -15.73
CA PHE A 9 -8.22 -0.27 -14.28
C PHE A 9 -7.22 -1.33 -13.85
N SER A 10 -6.15 -0.92 -13.15
CA SER A 10 -5.28 -1.85 -12.43
C SER A 10 -5.89 -2.21 -11.07
N LYS A 11 -5.49 -3.36 -10.53
CA LYS A 11 -5.78 -3.67 -9.13
C LYS A 11 -5.03 -2.68 -8.26
N TYR A 12 -5.74 -2.10 -7.30
CA TYR A 12 -5.15 -1.25 -6.27
C TYR A 12 -4.24 -2.09 -5.37
N ASP A 13 -2.95 -1.74 -5.26
CA ASP A 13 -2.03 -2.25 -4.25
C ASP A 13 -1.66 -1.08 -3.32
N VAL A 14 -1.96 -1.21 -2.04
CA VAL A 14 -1.63 -0.22 -1.00
C VAL A 14 -0.14 0.15 -1.06
N ALA A 15 0.71 -0.82 -1.39
CA ALA A 15 2.14 -0.60 -1.44
C ALA A 15 2.62 0.30 -2.57
N ASP A 16 1.79 0.54 -3.59
CA ASP A 16 2.08 1.49 -4.67
C ASP A 16 1.82 2.93 -4.23
N HIS A 17 1.11 3.12 -3.11
CA HIS A 17 0.67 4.43 -2.63
C HIS A 17 1.35 4.88 -1.32
N LEU A 18 1.68 3.95 -0.43
CA LEU A 18 2.36 4.27 0.82
C LEU A 18 3.89 4.28 0.62
N THR A 19 4.44 5.47 0.38
CA THR A 19 5.86 5.67 0.01
C THR A 19 6.69 6.26 1.14
N SER A 20 6.04 6.79 2.18
CA SER A 20 6.69 7.43 3.31
C SER A 20 6.31 6.80 4.65
N ARG A 21 7.19 6.96 5.64
CA ARG A 21 6.92 6.52 7.02
C ARG A 21 5.69 7.18 7.64
N VAL A 22 5.37 8.42 7.23
CA VAL A 22 4.20 9.15 7.73
C VAL A 22 2.92 8.51 7.23
N GLU A 23 2.86 8.14 5.94
CA GLU A 23 1.71 7.46 5.33
C GLU A 23 1.50 6.07 5.95
N ILE A 24 2.59 5.32 6.15
CA ILE A 24 2.55 4.01 6.82
C ILE A 24 2.01 4.13 8.25
N ALA A 25 2.46 5.14 9.01
CA ALA A 25 1.99 5.37 10.37
C ALA A 25 0.50 5.75 10.40
N ALA A 26 0.05 6.61 9.49
CA ALA A 26 -1.37 6.99 9.38
C ALA A 26 -2.25 5.78 9.03
N TYR A 27 -1.78 4.91 8.13
CA TYR A 27 -2.48 3.68 7.77
C TYR A 27 -2.61 2.71 8.95
N LEU A 28 -1.53 2.52 9.73
CA LEU A 28 -1.55 1.71 10.94
C LEU A 28 -2.48 2.29 12.02
N GLU A 29 -2.49 3.60 12.20
CA GLU A 29 -3.36 4.23 13.21
C GLU A 29 -4.83 4.06 12.84
N ALA A 30 -5.20 4.28 11.58
CA ALA A 30 -6.57 4.05 11.11
C ALA A 30 -7.01 2.60 11.37
N ALA A 31 -6.15 1.61 11.10
CA ALA A 31 -6.45 0.21 11.37
C ALA A 31 -6.68 -0.10 12.87
N LYS A 32 -5.94 0.57 13.76
CA LYS A 32 -6.11 0.43 15.21
C LYS A 32 -7.44 1.04 15.69
N GLU A 33 -7.82 2.19 15.14
CA GLU A 33 -9.06 2.89 15.50
C GLU A 33 -10.32 2.06 15.16
N GLU A 34 -10.28 1.28 14.08
CA GLU A 34 -11.36 0.37 13.69
C GLU A 34 -11.55 -0.81 14.67
N ASN A 35 -10.57 -1.07 15.56
CA ASN A 35 -10.60 -2.16 16.53
C ASN A 35 -10.91 -3.56 15.94
N ASP A 36 -10.60 -3.78 14.65
CA ASP A 36 -10.75 -5.07 13.98
C ASP A 36 -9.38 -5.79 13.90
N PRO A 37 -9.19 -6.90 14.63
CA PRO A 37 -7.95 -7.68 14.60
C PRO A 37 -7.60 -8.21 13.20
N SER A 38 -8.59 -8.49 12.36
CA SER A 38 -8.38 -9.00 11.00
C SER A 38 -7.83 -7.90 10.10
N LEU A 39 -8.36 -6.68 10.24
CA LEU A 39 -7.86 -5.50 9.54
C LEU A 39 -6.43 -5.17 9.99
N LEU A 40 -6.17 -5.18 11.29
CA LEU A 40 -4.84 -4.91 11.83
C LEU A 40 -3.81 -5.91 11.29
N ALA A 41 -4.16 -7.20 11.23
CA ALA A 41 -3.30 -8.24 10.65
C ALA A 41 -3.02 -7.97 9.16
N ALA A 42 -4.04 -7.65 8.37
CA ALA A 42 -3.88 -7.33 6.95
C ALA A 42 -2.96 -6.10 6.74
N VAL A 43 -3.18 -5.03 7.51
CA VAL A 43 -2.34 -3.83 7.49
C VAL A 43 -0.89 -4.15 7.83
N MET A 44 -0.65 -5.01 8.82
CA MET A 44 0.71 -5.45 9.15
C MET A 44 1.37 -6.23 8.01
N GLU A 45 0.65 -7.11 7.32
CA GLU A 45 1.16 -7.80 6.13
C GLU A 45 1.49 -6.82 5.00
N ASP A 46 0.64 -5.83 4.77
CA ASP A 46 0.85 -4.78 3.76
C ASP A 46 2.12 -3.98 4.05
N ILE A 47 2.33 -3.57 5.30
CA ILE A 47 3.55 -2.86 5.75
C ILE A 47 4.79 -3.70 5.51
N HIS A 48 4.77 -5.01 5.83
CA HIS A 48 5.91 -5.89 5.53
C HIS A 48 6.23 -5.92 4.03
N ARG A 49 5.22 -5.92 3.15
CA ARG A 49 5.43 -5.90 1.70
C ARG A 49 5.99 -4.55 1.22
N ILE A 50 5.55 -3.44 1.80
CA ILE A 50 6.05 -2.09 1.52
C ILE A 50 7.54 -1.99 1.86
N GLU A 51 7.90 -2.35 3.09
CA GLU A 51 9.29 -2.30 3.55
C GLU A 51 10.19 -3.23 2.73
N ALA A 52 9.72 -4.43 2.39
CA ALA A 52 10.45 -5.36 1.54
C ALA A 52 10.66 -4.86 0.09
N ARG A 53 9.77 -3.99 -0.41
CA ARG A 53 9.94 -3.32 -1.71
C ARG A 53 10.92 -2.16 -1.62
N GLN A 54 10.84 -1.36 -0.56
CA GLN A 54 11.75 -0.24 -0.33
C GLN A 54 13.20 -0.73 -0.11
N SER A 55 13.39 -1.81 0.66
CA SER A 55 14.72 -2.41 0.88
C SER A 55 15.35 -2.97 -0.40
N LYS A 56 14.54 -3.32 -1.42
CA LYS A 56 15.02 -3.81 -2.72
C LYS A 56 15.35 -2.68 -3.70
N GLY A 57 14.88 -1.47 -3.47
CA GLY A 57 15.18 -0.28 -4.29
C GLY A 57 16.56 0.33 -4.01
N ASP A 58 17.12 0.12 -2.81
CA ASP A 58 18.39 0.73 -2.38
C ASP A 58 19.66 -0.06 -2.79
N SER A 59 19.53 -1.14 -3.57
CA SER A 59 20.66 -1.98 -4.03
C SER A 59 20.95 -1.91 -5.54
N GLN A 60 20.54 -0.86 -6.24
CA GLN A 60 20.85 -0.69 -7.67
C GLN A 60 21.71 0.54 -7.96
#